data_AF-A0A496Z7P6-F1
#
_entry.id   AF-A0A496Z7P6-F1
#
_cell.length_a   1.000
_cell.length_b   1.000
_cell.length_c   1.000
_cell.angle_alpha   90.00
_cell.angle_beta   90.00
_cell.angle_gamma   90.00
#
_symmetry.space_group_name_H-M   'P 1'
#
loop_
_entity.id
_entity.type
_entity.pdbx_description
1 polymer ?
#
loop_
_entity_poly.entity_id
_entity_poly.type
_entity_poly.pdbx_seq_one_letter_code
_entity_poly.pdbx_strand_id
1 'polypeptide(L)' 'MRKKTTVGVDIGYYELKLAMINQVSERKQELLDFAAISYPEGISQSSPAFPAFLKNALKDFCGKRRQTA' A
#
# COMPACT_ATOMS: atom_id res chain seq x y z
N MET A 1 21.37 9.51 -8.42
CA MET A 1 20.32 9.68 -7.39
C MET A 1 19.62 8.34 -7.16
N ARG A 2 19.49 7.90 -5.90
CA ARG A 2 18.68 6.72 -5.56
C ARG A 2 17.21 7.10 -5.75
N LYS A 3 16.47 6.38 -6.60
CA LYS A 3 15.03 6.63 -6.79
C LYS A 3 14.32 6.48 -5.44
N LYS A 4 13.62 7.52 -4.99
CA LYS A 4 12.87 7.49 -3.74
C LYS A 4 11.51 6.85 -4.01
N THR A 5 11.31 5.64 -3.48
CA THR A 5 10.03 4.96 -3.52
C THR A 5 9.24 5.32 -2.27
N THR A 6 7.98 5.74 -2.45
CA THR A 6 7.04 6.03 -1.37
C THR A 6 5.82 5.14 -1.55
N VAL A 7 5.29 4.60 -0.44
CA VAL A 7 4.00 3.92 -0.43
C VAL A 7 2.99 4.82 0.28
N GLY A 8 1.98 5.27 -0.46
CA GLY A 8 0.80 5.94 0.08
C GLY A 8 -0.22 4.90 0.51
N VAL A 9 -0.88 5.17 1.64
CA VAL A 9 -1.91 4.31 2.23
C VAL A 9 -3.13 5.19 2.52
N ASP A 10 -4.25 4.88 1.88
CA ASP A 10 -5.56 5.46 2.17
C ASP A 10 -6.40 4.41 2.89
N ILE A 11 -6.75 4.71 4.14
CA ILE A 11 -7.51 3.83 5.03
C ILE A 11 -8.97 4.28 4.98
N GLY A 12 -9.70 3.74 4.02
CA GLY A 12 -11.12 4.03 3.81
C GLY A 12 -12.03 3.24 4.74
N TYR A 13 -13.34 3.52 4.69
CA TYR A 13 -14.31 2.90 5.59
C TYR A 13 -14.50 1.39 5.32
N TYR A 14 -14.50 0.98 4.04
CA TYR A 14 -14.72 -0.41 3.62
C TYR A 14 -13.52 -1.07 2.93
N GLU A 15 -12.50 -0.29 2.60
CA GLU A 15 -11.36 -0.76 1.83
C GLU A 15 -10.08 0.00 2.18
N LEU A 16 -8.96 -0.66 1.93
CA LEU A 16 -7.62 -0.09 1.94
C LEU A 16 -7.19 0.18 0.49
N LYS A 17 -6.74 1.40 0.20
CA LYS A 17 -6.07 1.73 -1.06
C LYS A 17 -4.58 1.91 -0.82
N LEU A 18 -3.76 1.26 -1.64
CA LEU A 18 -2.31 1.31 -1.59
C LEU A 18 -1.78 1.81 -2.93
N ALA A 19 -0.88 2.79 -2.91
CA ALA A 19 -0.24 3.32 -4.09
C ALA A 19 1.27 3.38 -3.88
N MET A 20 2.05 2.75 -4.76
CA MET A 20 3.50 2.86 -4.74
C MET A 20 3.93 3.85 -5.81
N ILE A 21 4.67 4.89 -5.42
CA ILE A 21 5.17 5.91 -6.33
C ILE A 21 6.69 5.98 -6.28
N ASN A 22 7.30 6.23 -7.43
CA ASN A 22 8.69 6.68 -7.50
C ASN A 22 8.73 8.17 -7.78
N GLN A 23 9.54 8.89 -7.01
CA GLN A 23 9.92 10.26 -7.35
C GLN A 23 11.05 10.22 -8.38
N VAL A 24 10.74 10.65 -9.62
CA VAL A 24 11.70 10.72 -10.72
C VAL A 24 12.39 12.08 -10.74
N SER A 25 11.67 13.13 -10.37
CA SER A 25 12.19 14.48 -10.11
C SER A 25 11.29 15.20 -9.09
N GLU A 26 11.64 16.42 -8.70
CA GLU A 26 10.81 17.26 -7.80
C GLU A 26 9.37 17.45 -8.28
N ARG A 27 9.15 17.45 -9.60
CA ARG A 27 7.82 17.69 -10.20
C ARG A 27 7.25 16.47 -10.93
N LYS A 28 7.95 15.33 -10.93
CA LYS A 28 7.53 14.14 -11.65
C LYS A 28 7.51 12.92 -10.73
N GLN A 29 6.33 12.34 -10.60
CA GLN A 29 6.09 11.08 -9.91
C GLN A 29 5.60 10.04 -10.92
N GLU A 30 6.01 8.80 -10.74
CA GLU A 30 5.55 7.66 -11.51
C GLU A 30 4.86 6.67 -10.58
N LEU A 31 3.61 6.30 -10.91
CA LEU A 31 2.91 5.22 -10.22
C LEU A 31 3.51 3.88 -10.65
N LEU A 32 3.93 3.09 -9.67
CA LEU A 32 4.58 1.81 -9.88
C LEU A 32 3.64 0.63 -9.67
N ASP A 33 2.75 0.75 -8.69
CA ASP A 33 1.78 -0.27 -8.34
C ASP A 33 0.60 0.36 -7.60
N PHE A 34 -0.56 -0.27 -7.70
CA PHE A 34 -1.79 0.14 -7.03
C PHE A 34 -2.59 -1.09 -6.62
N ALA A 35 -3.16 -1.06 -5.42
CA ALA A 35 -4.10 -2.07 -4.96
C ALA A 35 -5.26 -1.43 -4.19
N ALA A 36 -6.46 -1.95 -4.43
CA ALA A 36 -7.65 -1.69 -3.62
C ALA A 36 -8.07 -3.02 -2.97
N ILE A 37 -8.15 -3.05 -1.65
CA ILE A 37 -8.37 -4.27 -0.85
C ILE A 37 -9.56 -4.02 0.05
N SER A 38 -10.70 -4.67 -0.24
CA SER A 38 -11.87 -4.63 0.64
C SER A 38 -11.55 -5.26 2.00
N TYR A 39 -12.14 -4.73 3.07
CA TYR A 39 -11.98 -5.33 4.38
C TYR A 39 -12.68 -6.69 4.45
N PRO A 40 -12.05 -7.69 5.06
CA PRO A 40 -12.71 -8.95 5.37
C PRO A 40 -13.93 -8.72 6.27
N GLU A 41 -14.89 -9.65 6.23
CA GLU A 41 -16.04 -9.62 7.12
C GLU A 41 -15.62 -9.56 8.60
N GLY A 42 -16.26 -8.68 9.38
CA GLY A 42 -15.91 -8.46 10.79
C GLY A 42 -14.63 -7.65 11.04
N ILE A 43 -13.93 -7.22 9.98
CA ILE A 43 -12.78 -6.32 10.08
C ILE A 43 -13.22 -4.91 9.71
N SER A 44 -12.97 -3.98 10.63
CA SER A 44 -13.09 -2.54 10.43
C SER A 44 -11.86 -1.86 11.02
N GLN A 45 -11.69 -0.56 10.79
CA GLN A 45 -10.57 0.21 11.36
C GLN A 45 -10.51 0.17 12.90
N SER A 46 -11.66 0.02 13.56
CA SER A 46 -11.75 -0.08 15.03
C SER A 46 -11.57 -1.51 15.55
N SER A 47 -11.51 -2.51 14.66
CA SER A 47 -11.31 -3.90 15.05
C SER A 47 -9.90 -4.11 15.61
N PRO A 48 -9.73 -4.85 16.72
CA PRO A 48 -8.41 -5.22 17.25
C PRO A 48 -7.54 -6.00 16.25
N ALA A 49 -8.16 -6.65 15.26
CA ALA A 49 -7.47 -7.40 14.22
C ALA A 49 -6.99 -6.52 13.04
N PHE A 50 -7.43 -5.27 12.96
CA PHE A 50 -7.07 -4.36 11.88
C PHE A 50 -5.55 -4.13 11.71
N PRO A 51 -4.76 -3.93 12.79
CA PRO A 51 -3.30 -3.79 12.65
C PRO A 51 -2.63 -5.02 12.01
N ALA A 52 -3.11 -6.22 12.31
CA ALA A 52 -2.61 -7.45 11.72
C ALA A 52 -2.98 -7.55 10.23
N PHE A 53 -4.23 -7.22 9.88
CA PHE A 53 -4.68 -7.10 8.50
C PHE A 53 -3.82 -6.11 7.70
N LEU A 54 -3.64 -4.88 8.19
CA LEU A 54 -2.86 -3.84 7.53
C LEU A 54 -1.40 -4.27 7.31
N LYS A 55 -0.79 -4.89 8.33
CA LYS A 55 0.58 -5.41 8.24
C LYS A 55 0.72 -6.45 7.12
N ASN A 56 -0.22 -7.39 7.02
CA ASN A 56 -0.21 -8.41 5.98
C ASN A 56 -0.41 -7.80 4.59
N ALA A 57 -1.39 -6.90 4.44
CA ALA A 57 -1.64 -6.20 3.18
C ALA A 57 -0.40 -5.42 2.69
N LEU A 58 0.28 -4.70 3.59
CA LEU A 58 1.52 -3.98 3.25
C LEU A 58 2.67 -4.93 2.91
N LYS A 59 2.83 -6.03 3.66
CA LYS A 59 3.85 -7.05 3.38
C LYS A 59 3.68 -7.64 1.99
N ASP A 60 2.45 -7.98 1.61
CA ASP A 60 2.15 -8.57 0.32
C ASP A 60 2.34 -7.55 -0.80
N PHE A 61 1.77 -6.34 -0.66
CA PHE A 61 1.91 -5.28 -1.65
C PHE A 61 3.36 -4.86 -1.89
N CYS A 62 4.14 -4.66 -0.83
CA CYS A 62 5.54 -4.26 -0.95
C CYS A 62 6.47 -5.43 -1.30
N GLY A 63 6.06 -6.67 -1.00
CA GLY A 63 6.80 -7.90 -1.29
C GLY A 63 6.79 -8.29 -2.76
N LYS A 64 5.70 -8.02 -3.49
CA LYS A 64 5.56 -8.31 -4.94
C LYS A 64 6.73 -7.78 -5.77
N ARG A 65 7.27 -6.61 -5.42
CA ARG A 65 8.36 -5.97 -6.16
C ARG A 65 9.75 -6.56 -5.91
N ARG A 66 9.93 -7.41 -4.89
CA ARG A 66 11.22 -8.09 -4.63
C ARG A 66 11.49 -9.26 -5.58
N GLN A 67 10.48 -9.74 -6.31
CA GLN A 67 10.64 -10.89 -7.22
C GLN A 67 11.03 -10.48 -8.65
N THR A 68 11.01 -9.20 -8.98
CA THR A 68 11.30 -8.68 -10.33
C THR A 68 12.47 -7.70 -10.36
N ALA A 69 13.31 -7.68 -9.32
CA ALA A 69 14.50 -6.82 -9.20
C ALA A 69 15.79 -7.64 -9.19
#